data_AF-A0A7W7QUI2-F1
#
_entry.id   AF-A0A7W7QUI2-F1
#
_cell.length_a   1.000
_cell.length_b   1.000
_cell.length_c   1.000
_cell.angle_alpha   90.00
_cell.angle_beta   90.00
_cell.angle_gamma   90.00
#
_symmetry.space_group_name_H-M   'P 1'
#
loop_
_entity.id
_entity.type
_entity.pdbx_description
1 polymer ?
#
loop_
_entity_poly.entity_id
_entity_poly.type
_entity_poly.pdbx_seq_one_letter_code
_entity_poly.pdbx_strand_id
1 'polypeptide(L)'
;MDDPDEERALRALGTALDANAPVIRHRLRRFPEGTPFLRLRLPGASDAALFLDGRQWIYLSEPGRGTPVTEFAAGQLDDDPEVVVERLMSVMGRSRGRGWTPGRLLRALVFGIGAAALVCVLSGLVMAILVGGSGYVSEASTRGVYVLAVLFGLIAGVWVGVRRWRRLP
;
A
#
# COMPACT_ATOMS: atom_id res chain seq x y z
N MET A 1 2.29 33.69 -10.81
CA MET A 1 1.65 34.91 -10.24
C MET A 1 1.10 34.41 -8.91
N ASP A 2 1.77 34.72 -7.80
CA ASP A 2 1.37 34.20 -6.48
C ASP A 2 0.12 34.96 -6.04
N ASP A 3 -1.04 34.32 -6.13
CA ASP A 3 -2.27 34.93 -5.63
C ASP A 3 -2.39 34.68 -4.11
N PRO A 4 -2.26 35.72 -3.26
CA PRO A 4 -2.36 35.56 -1.81
C PRO A 4 -3.73 35.01 -1.36
N ASP A 5 -4.76 35.08 -2.21
CA ASP A 5 -6.09 34.57 -1.89
C ASP A 5 -6.18 33.04 -2.06
N GLU A 6 -5.43 32.45 -3.02
CA GLU A 6 -5.31 31.00 -3.16
C GLU A 6 -4.63 30.36 -1.94
N GLU A 7 -3.56 30.97 -1.44
CA GLU A 7 -2.84 30.45 -0.29
C GLU A 7 -3.69 30.52 0.99
N ARG A 8 -4.52 31.57 1.13
CA ARG A 8 -5.52 31.66 2.22
C ARG A 8 -6.59 30.58 2.10
N ALA A 9 -7.13 30.37 0.91
CA ALA A 9 -8.15 29.35 0.67
C ALA A 9 -7.62 27.94 0.98
N LEU A 10 -6.40 27.63 0.56
CA LEU A 10 -5.73 26.35 0.86
C LEU A 10 -5.52 26.14 2.37
N ARG A 11 -5.20 27.21 3.12
CA ARG A 11 -5.07 27.14 4.59
C ARG A 11 -6.42 26.94 5.28
N ALA A 12 -7.47 27.59 4.81
CA ALA A 12 -8.83 27.41 5.31
C ALA A 12 -9.30 25.96 5.10
N LEU A 13 -9.06 25.41 3.90
CA LEU A 13 -9.34 24.02 3.60
C LEU A 13 -8.49 23.05 4.45
N GLY A 14 -7.22 23.37 4.71
CA GLY A 14 -6.39 22.62 5.65
C GLY A 14 -6.98 22.55 7.06
N THR A 15 -7.57 23.66 7.53
CA THR A 15 -8.24 23.72 8.84
C THR A 15 -9.53 22.90 8.86
N ALA A 16 -10.30 22.92 7.77
CA ALA A 16 -11.48 22.07 7.61
C ALA A 16 -11.12 20.57 7.56
N LEU A 17 -9.98 20.22 6.95
CA LEU A 17 -9.45 18.86 6.96
C LEU A 17 -9.04 18.41 8.36
N ASP A 18 -8.41 19.28 9.15
CA ASP A 18 -8.06 18.96 10.55
C ASP A 18 -9.30 18.71 11.41
N ALA A 19 -10.39 19.45 11.17
CA ALA A 19 -11.66 19.29 11.89
C ALA A 19 -12.41 18.01 11.47
N ASN A 20 -12.56 17.79 10.16
CA ASN A 20 -13.46 16.76 9.61
C ASN A 20 -12.75 15.44 9.23
N ALA A 21 -11.43 15.47 9.04
CA ALA A 21 -10.65 14.32 8.60
C ALA A 21 -9.25 14.28 9.24
N PRO A 22 -9.12 14.19 10.58
CA PRO A 22 -7.85 14.32 11.32
C PRO A 22 -6.81 13.23 11.00
N VAL A 23 -7.24 12.16 10.33
CA VAL A 23 -6.37 11.07 9.88
C VAL A 23 -5.54 11.47 8.64
N ILE A 24 -6.00 12.48 7.89
CA ILE A 24 -5.33 13.00 6.70
C ILE A 24 -4.25 13.97 7.12
N ARG A 25 -2.99 13.65 6.80
CA ARG A 25 -1.90 14.60 6.96
C ARG A 25 -1.86 15.51 5.75
N HIS A 26 -1.87 16.81 5.97
CA HIS A 26 -1.73 17.78 4.90
C HIS A 26 -0.49 18.65 5.09
N ARG A 27 0.06 19.17 3.99
CA ARG A 27 1.15 20.14 4.03
C ARG A 27 1.08 21.03 2.81
N LEU A 28 1.04 22.34 3.03
CA LEU A 28 1.15 23.33 1.98
C LEU A 28 2.55 23.28 1.33
N ARG A 29 2.57 23.20 0.01
CA ARG A 29 3.75 23.10 -0.86
C ARG A 29 3.52 23.99 -2.08
N ARG A 30 4.55 24.16 -2.91
CA ARG A 30 4.47 24.84 -4.20
C ARG A 30 5.00 23.93 -5.30
N PHE A 31 4.35 23.96 -6.44
CA PHE A 31 4.84 23.31 -7.65
C PHE A 31 6.10 24.03 -8.17
N PRO A 32 6.93 23.39 -9.02
CA PRO A 32 8.10 24.04 -9.63
C PRO A 32 7.77 25.37 -10.32
N GLU A 33 6.56 25.49 -10.86
CA GLU A 33 6.02 26.66 -11.54
C GLU A 33 5.59 27.78 -10.57
N GLY A 34 5.59 27.51 -9.26
CA GLY A 34 5.26 28.46 -8.20
C GLY A 34 3.87 28.30 -7.59
N THR A 35 2.93 27.65 -8.30
CA THR A 35 1.53 27.51 -7.86
C THR A 35 1.42 26.78 -6.51
N PRO A 36 0.68 27.32 -5.53
CA PRO A 36 0.51 26.69 -4.23
C PRO A 36 -0.41 25.46 -4.33
N PHE A 37 -0.08 24.42 -3.57
CA PHE A 37 -0.91 23.23 -3.47
C PHE A 37 -0.83 22.60 -2.08
N LEU A 38 -1.91 21.94 -1.68
CA LEU A 38 -1.99 21.16 -0.47
C LEU A 38 -1.63 19.71 -0.79
N ARG A 39 -0.49 19.24 -0.29
CA ARG A 39 -0.13 17.82 -0.37
C ARG A 39 -0.89 17.06 0.70
N LEU A 40 -1.67 16.07 0.31
CA LEU A 40 -2.43 15.19 1.17
C LEU A 40 -1.77 13.82 1.25
N ARG A 41 -1.59 13.31 2.47
CA ARG A 41 -1.06 11.98 2.73
C ARG A 41 -2.03 11.22 3.62
N LEU A 42 -2.58 10.14 3.08
CA LEU A 42 -3.48 9.25 3.77
C LEU A 42 -2.77 7.94 4.15
N PRO A 43 -2.97 7.42 5.37
CA PRO A 43 -2.45 6.11 5.74
C PRO A 43 -3.02 5.01 4.83
N GLY A 44 -2.15 4.35 4.07
CA GLY A 44 -2.54 3.23 3.19
C GLY A 44 -3.04 3.64 1.80
N ALA A 45 -2.96 4.92 1.43
CA ALA A 45 -3.16 5.40 0.07
C ALA A 45 -1.90 6.13 -0.44
N SER A 46 -1.84 6.37 -1.74
CA SER A 46 -0.77 7.16 -2.33
C SER A 46 -0.95 8.65 -1.99
N ASP A 47 0.15 9.41 -2.13
CA ASP A 47 0.11 10.86 -1.92
C ASP A 47 -0.78 11.51 -3.00
N ALA A 48 -1.52 12.53 -2.59
CA ALA A 48 -2.34 13.35 -3.49
C ALA A 48 -1.95 14.82 -3.37
N ALA A 49 -2.20 15.57 -4.42
CA ALA A 49 -2.07 17.02 -4.46
C ALA A 49 -3.46 17.62 -4.66
N LEU A 50 -3.76 18.69 -3.94
CA LEU A 50 -4.96 19.46 -4.14
C LEU A 50 -4.56 20.92 -4.35
N PHE A 51 -4.98 21.51 -5.45
CA PHE A 51 -4.63 22.88 -5.81
C PHE A 51 -5.85 23.60 -6.35
N LEU A 52 -5.77 24.93 -6.37
CA LEU A 52 -6.75 25.75 -7.03
C LEU A 52 -6.28 26.01 -8.47
N ASP A 53 -7.17 25.87 -9.43
CA ASP A 53 -6.96 26.35 -10.79
C ASP A 53 -8.12 27.27 -11.15
N GLY A 54 -7.84 28.58 -11.21
CA GLY A 54 -8.87 29.61 -11.30
C GLY A 54 -9.80 29.60 -10.09
N ARG A 55 -11.09 29.30 -10.29
CA ARG A 55 -12.08 29.15 -9.18
C ARG A 55 -12.41 27.69 -8.88
N GLN A 56 -11.62 26.72 -9.32
CA GLN A 56 -11.94 25.30 -9.18
C GLN A 56 -10.92 24.58 -8.33
N TRP A 57 -11.40 23.77 -7.39
CA TRP A 57 -10.57 22.86 -6.62
C TRP A 57 -10.26 21.62 -7.47
N ILE A 58 -8.98 21.38 -7.75
CA ILE A 58 -8.51 20.20 -8.47
C ILE A 58 -7.81 19.27 -7.50
N TYR A 59 -8.33 18.05 -7.39
CA TYR A 59 -7.72 16.93 -6.70
C TYR A 59 -6.99 16.06 -7.71
N LEU A 60 -5.69 15.85 -7.49
CA LEU A 60 -4.84 15.02 -8.31
C LEU A 60 -4.22 13.93 -7.44
N SER A 61 -4.60 12.69 -7.70
CA SER A 61 -4.03 11.52 -7.01
C SER A 61 -3.19 10.71 -7.99
N GLU A 62 -1.94 10.44 -7.64
CA GLU A 62 -1.09 9.53 -8.39
C GLU A 62 -1.07 8.20 -7.65
N PRO A 63 -1.74 7.13 -8.12
CA PRO A 63 -1.85 5.85 -7.41
C PRO A 63 -0.55 5.02 -7.37
N GLY A 64 0.62 5.66 -7.48
CA GLY A 64 1.93 5.04 -7.68
C GLY A 64 2.44 5.19 -9.12
N ARG A 65 3.76 4.97 -9.31
CA ARG A 65 4.40 5.07 -10.63
C ARG A 65 3.73 4.12 -11.63
N GLY A 66 3.18 4.68 -12.71
CA GLY A 66 2.61 3.93 -13.84
C GLY A 66 1.11 3.65 -13.75
N THR A 67 0.43 4.17 -12.74
CA THR A 67 -1.04 4.08 -12.61
C THR A 67 -1.67 5.39 -13.12
N PRO A 68 -2.81 5.36 -13.83
CA PRO A 68 -3.44 6.57 -14.33
C PRO A 68 -3.73 7.55 -13.20
N VAL A 69 -3.29 8.78 -13.40
CA VAL A 69 -3.58 9.90 -12.50
C VAL A 69 -5.08 10.10 -12.46
N THR A 70 -5.66 10.04 -11.27
CA THR A 70 -7.06 10.39 -11.08
C THR A 70 -7.14 11.87 -10.78
N GLU A 71 -7.62 12.62 -11.77
CA GLU A 71 -7.95 14.04 -11.68
C GLU A 71 -9.45 14.19 -11.38
N PHE A 72 -9.78 15.00 -10.38
CA PHE A 72 -11.16 15.24 -9.97
C PHE A 72 -11.37 16.69 -9.57
N ALA A 73 -12.43 17.29 -10.10
CA ALA A 73 -12.92 18.59 -9.66
C ALA A 73 -13.63 18.47 -8.31
N ALA A 74 -12.96 18.86 -7.22
CA ALA A 74 -13.49 18.72 -5.86
C ALA A 74 -14.59 19.74 -5.53
N GLY A 75 -14.68 20.83 -6.28
CA GLY A 75 -15.68 21.90 -6.10
C GLY A 75 -15.21 23.23 -6.69
N GLN A 76 -15.94 24.30 -6.41
CA GLN A 76 -15.51 25.67 -6.69
C GLN A 76 -14.94 26.35 -5.43
N LEU A 77 -14.17 27.42 -5.63
CA LEU A 77 -13.57 28.23 -4.56
C LEU A 77 -14.65 28.80 -3.61
N ASP A 78 -15.82 29.12 -4.17
CA ASP A 78 -16.96 29.68 -3.43
C ASP A 78 -17.77 28.62 -2.67
N ASP A 79 -17.48 27.33 -2.88
CA ASP A 79 -18.12 26.26 -2.11
C ASP A 79 -17.60 26.27 -0.67
N ASP A 80 -18.47 25.92 0.27
CA ASP A 80 -18.09 25.75 1.67
C ASP A 80 -16.95 24.72 1.77
N PRO A 81 -15.83 25.04 2.44
CA PRO A 81 -14.71 24.11 2.60
C PRO A 81 -15.13 22.77 3.21
N GLU A 82 -16.18 22.71 4.04
CA GLU A 82 -16.71 21.45 4.56
C GLU A 82 -17.28 20.55 3.46
N VAL A 83 -18.03 21.12 2.52
CA VAL A 83 -18.60 20.41 1.37
C VAL A 83 -17.51 19.89 0.45
N VAL A 84 -16.45 20.68 0.24
CA VAL A 84 -15.28 20.27 -0.53
C VAL A 84 -14.59 19.07 0.13
N VAL A 85 -14.41 19.10 1.47
CA VAL A 85 -13.84 17.98 2.22
C VAL A 85 -14.71 16.73 2.13
N GLU A 86 -16.03 16.85 2.25
CA GLU A 86 -16.96 15.72 2.14
C GLU A 86 -16.86 15.06 0.75
N ARG A 87 -16.87 15.85 -0.32
CA ARG A 87 -16.68 15.37 -1.70
C ARG A 87 -15.33 14.70 -1.88
N LEU A 88 -14.26 15.31 -1.36
CA LEU A 88 -12.92 14.74 -1.37
C LEU A 88 -12.90 13.36 -0.69
N MET A 89 -13.52 13.25 0.48
CA MET A 89 -13.62 12.01 1.26
C MET A 89 -14.39 10.92 0.51
N SER A 90 -15.45 11.27 -0.23
CA SER A 90 -16.21 10.32 -1.04
C SER A 90 -15.37 9.68 -2.17
N VAL A 91 -14.48 10.47 -2.79
CA VAL A 91 -13.59 10.02 -3.87
C VAL A 91 -12.41 9.23 -3.29
N MET A 92 -11.80 9.71 -2.22
CA MET A 92 -10.75 8.99 -1.50
C MET A 92 -11.25 7.66 -0.91
N GLY A 93 -12.50 7.60 -0.46
CA GLY A 93 -13.15 6.38 0.03
C GLY A 93 -13.21 5.28 -1.03
N ARG A 94 -13.44 5.61 -2.31
CA ARG A 94 -13.37 4.65 -3.42
C ARG A 94 -11.95 4.13 -3.68
N SER A 95 -10.91 4.95 -3.46
CA SER A 95 -9.51 4.50 -3.57
C SER A 95 -9.11 3.49 -2.49
N ARG A 96 -9.81 3.51 -1.33
CA ARG A 96 -9.58 2.65 -0.15
C ARG A 96 -9.81 1.16 -0.45
N GLY A 97 -10.55 0.83 -1.52
CA GLY A 97 -10.82 -0.55 -1.94
C GLY A 97 -9.75 -1.20 -2.81
N ARG A 98 -8.77 -0.45 -3.32
CA ARG A 98 -7.82 -0.97 -4.34
C ARG A 98 -6.55 -1.58 -3.74
N GLY A 99 -6.67 -2.24 -2.59
CA GLY A 99 -5.58 -2.98 -1.94
C GLY A 99 -5.31 -4.38 -2.55
N TRP A 100 -6.13 -4.81 -3.50
CA TRP A 100 -6.03 -6.11 -4.18
C TRP A 100 -5.55 -5.90 -5.62
N THR A 101 -4.23 -5.82 -5.83
CA THR A 101 -3.66 -5.94 -7.18
C THR A 101 -3.23 -7.39 -7.41
N PRO A 102 -3.57 -8.01 -8.56
CA PRO A 102 -3.13 -9.37 -8.87
C PRO A 102 -1.59 -9.50 -8.83
N GLY A 103 -0.86 -8.41 -9.07
CA GLY A 103 0.59 -8.34 -8.88
C GLY A 103 1.07 -8.49 -7.43
N ARG A 104 0.32 -7.99 -6.42
CA ARG A 104 0.63 -8.24 -5.00
C ARG A 104 0.43 -9.70 -4.63
N LEU A 105 -0.68 -10.30 -5.08
CA LEU A 105 -0.96 -11.72 -4.87
C LEU A 105 0.17 -12.56 -5.48
N LEU A 106 0.53 -12.31 -6.74
CA LEU A 106 1.59 -13.04 -7.44
C LEU A 106 2.95 -12.91 -6.75
N ARG A 107 3.34 -11.69 -6.31
CA ARG A 107 4.59 -11.50 -5.56
C ARG A 107 4.58 -12.25 -4.23
N ALA A 108 3.49 -12.18 -3.46
CA ALA A 108 3.36 -12.91 -2.21
C ALA A 108 3.45 -14.43 -2.43
N LEU A 109 2.86 -14.92 -3.52
CA LEU A 109 2.89 -16.33 -3.92
C LEU A 109 4.31 -16.78 -4.32
N VAL A 110 5.03 -15.99 -5.11
CA VAL A 110 6.43 -16.26 -5.49
C VAL A 110 7.35 -16.32 -4.27
N PHE A 111 7.23 -15.37 -3.34
CA PHE A 111 8.01 -15.40 -2.09
C PHE A 111 7.64 -16.58 -1.21
N GLY A 112 6.35 -16.92 -1.12
CA GLY A 112 5.87 -18.08 -0.36
C GLY A 112 6.40 -19.40 -0.91
N ILE A 113 6.34 -19.60 -2.23
CA ILE A 113 6.89 -20.78 -2.92
C ILE A 113 8.40 -20.85 -2.74
N GLY A 114 9.13 -19.74 -2.91
CA GLY A 114 10.58 -19.71 -2.74
C GLY A 114 11.00 -20.08 -1.31
N ALA A 115 10.30 -19.56 -0.31
CA ALA A 115 10.57 -19.90 1.09
C ALA A 115 10.26 -21.38 1.38
N ALA A 116 9.15 -21.91 0.88
CA ALA A 116 8.80 -23.32 1.03
C ALA A 116 9.84 -24.24 0.38
N ALA A 117 10.29 -23.91 -0.83
CA ALA A 117 11.33 -24.66 -1.55
C ALA A 117 12.65 -24.64 -0.78
N LEU A 118 13.07 -23.48 -0.27
CA LEU A 118 14.29 -23.35 0.52
C LEU A 118 14.25 -24.22 1.79
N VAL A 119 13.13 -24.19 2.53
CA VAL A 119 12.95 -25.01 3.73
C VAL A 119 12.95 -26.50 3.38
N CYS A 120 12.26 -26.92 2.32
CA CYS A 120 12.29 -28.31 1.87
C CYS A 120 13.71 -28.78 1.52
N VAL A 121 14.50 -27.97 0.81
CA VAL A 121 15.89 -28.31 0.46
C VAL A 121 16.77 -28.40 1.71
N LEU A 122 16.65 -27.44 2.64
CA LEU A 122 17.40 -27.47 3.90
C LEU A 122 17.04 -28.69 4.76
N SER A 123 15.75 -28.98 4.90
CA SER A 123 15.28 -30.18 5.63
C SER A 123 15.77 -31.46 4.95
N GLY A 124 15.72 -31.54 3.63
CA GLY A 124 16.24 -32.68 2.86
C GLY A 124 17.75 -32.86 3.03
N LEU A 125 18.52 -31.77 3.02
CA LEU A 125 19.98 -31.79 3.20
C LEU A 125 20.37 -32.25 4.61
N VAL A 126 19.74 -31.69 5.64
CA VAL A 126 19.95 -32.11 7.05
C VAL A 126 19.62 -33.59 7.22
N MET A 127 18.55 -34.07 6.57
CA MET A 127 18.15 -35.46 6.64
C MET A 127 19.08 -36.40 5.85
N ALA A 128 19.61 -35.98 4.69
CA ALA A 128 20.61 -36.76 3.97
C ALA A 128 21.89 -36.97 4.82
N ILE A 129 22.31 -35.94 5.56
CA ILE A 129 23.44 -36.02 6.49
C ILE A 129 23.11 -36.96 7.66
N LEU A 130 21.93 -36.86 8.25
CA LEU A 130 21.49 -37.71 9.37
C LEU A 130 21.35 -39.19 8.96
N VAL A 131 20.76 -39.47 7.80
CA VAL A 131 20.57 -40.84 7.28
C VAL A 131 21.90 -41.45 6.86
N GLY A 132 22.75 -40.69 6.17
CA GLY A 132 24.11 -41.13 5.80
C GLY A 132 25.01 -41.41 7.01
N GLY A 133 24.79 -40.72 8.14
CA GLY A 133 25.53 -40.93 9.38
C GLY A 133 24.98 -42.02 10.30
N SER A 134 23.72 -42.45 10.15
CA SER A 134 23.05 -43.37 11.10
C SER A 134 22.87 -44.80 10.60
N GLY A 135 23.11 -45.08 9.31
CA GLY A 135 23.24 -46.44 8.75
C GLY A 135 21.99 -47.33 8.73
N TYR A 136 20.96 -47.03 9.51
CA TYR A 136 19.72 -47.81 9.58
C TYR A 136 18.53 -46.89 9.87
N VAL A 137 17.71 -46.64 8.85
CA VAL A 137 16.41 -45.99 9.04
C VAL A 137 15.37 -46.79 8.27
N SER A 138 14.39 -47.33 9.01
CA SER A 138 13.23 -48.04 8.44
C SER A 138 12.49 -47.15 7.43
N GLU A 139 12.00 -47.73 6.32
CA GLU A 139 11.25 -47.02 5.27
C GLU A 139 10.08 -46.19 5.82
N ALA A 140 9.46 -46.64 6.93
CA ALA A 140 8.37 -45.93 7.59
C ALA A 140 8.84 -44.62 8.25
N SER A 141 10.02 -44.61 8.87
CA SER A 141 10.62 -43.42 9.47
C SER A 141 11.04 -42.43 8.39
N THR A 142 11.57 -42.90 7.27
CA THR A 142 11.93 -42.06 6.12
C THR A 142 10.70 -41.37 5.52
N ARG A 143 9.58 -42.10 5.35
CA ARG A 143 8.30 -41.50 4.90
C ARG A 143 7.75 -40.48 5.89
N GLY A 144 7.75 -40.79 7.19
CA GLY A 144 7.28 -39.86 8.22
C GLY A 144 8.05 -38.54 8.23
N VAL A 145 9.35 -38.61 7.99
CA VAL A 145 10.24 -37.45 7.90
C VAL A 145 9.95 -36.60 6.66
N TYR A 146 9.73 -37.20 5.48
CA TYR A 146 9.36 -36.44 4.28
C TYR A 146 8.02 -35.70 4.45
N VAL A 147 7.03 -36.35 5.08
CA VAL A 147 5.73 -35.72 5.38
C VAL A 147 5.92 -34.51 6.30
N LEU A 148 6.74 -34.64 7.34
CA LEU A 148 7.06 -33.55 8.26
C LEU A 148 7.78 -32.38 7.58
N ALA A 149 8.72 -32.67 6.68
CA ALA A 149 9.43 -31.64 5.90
C ALA A 149 8.47 -30.87 4.98
N VAL A 150 7.54 -31.56 4.31
CA VAL A 150 6.52 -30.94 3.46
C VAL A 150 5.58 -30.06 4.30
N LEU A 151 5.14 -30.53 5.46
CA LEU A 151 4.28 -29.77 6.37
C LEU A 151 4.98 -28.49 6.87
N PHE A 152 6.24 -28.59 7.29
CA PHE A 152 7.03 -27.43 7.70
C PHE A 152 7.23 -26.42 6.55
N GLY A 153 7.52 -26.92 5.34
CA GLY A 153 7.65 -26.07 4.15
C GLY A 153 6.36 -25.32 3.82
N LEU A 154 5.20 -26.00 3.90
CA LEU A 154 3.89 -25.39 3.69
C LEU A 154 3.57 -24.32 4.74
N ILE A 155 3.78 -24.63 6.03
CA ILE A 155 3.52 -23.68 7.12
C ILE A 155 4.42 -22.45 6.99
N ALA A 156 5.71 -22.64 6.71
CA ALA A 156 6.66 -21.55 6.51
C ALA A 156 6.31 -20.70 5.27
N GLY A 157 5.95 -21.33 4.15
CA GLY A 157 5.55 -20.65 2.93
C GLY A 157 4.28 -19.80 3.10
N VAL A 158 3.26 -20.35 3.77
CA VAL A 158 2.02 -19.63 4.10
C VAL A 158 2.31 -18.47 5.04
N TRP A 159 3.11 -18.68 6.09
CA TRP A 159 3.47 -17.62 7.04
C TRP A 159 4.22 -16.47 6.37
N VAL A 160 5.20 -16.76 5.52
CA VAL A 160 5.95 -15.75 4.75
C VAL A 160 5.03 -15.03 3.76
N GLY A 161 4.18 -15.75 3.04
CA GLY A 161 3.21 -15.19 2.11
C GLY A 161 2.26 -14.21 2.79
N VAL A 162 1.67 -14.60 3.92
CA VAL A 162 0.78 -13.74 4.73
C VAL A 162 1.53 -12.53 5.28
N ARG A 163 2.74 -12.72 5.80
CA ARG A 163 3.53 -11.63 6.38
C ARG A 163 3.99 -10.62 5.32
N ARG A 164 4.33 -11.09 4.11
CA ARG A 164 4.68 -10.22 2.98
C ARG A 164 3.45 -9.50 2.43
N TRP A 165 2.31 -10.17 2.33
CA TRP A 165 1.05 -9.54 1.95
C TRP A 165 0.74 -8.33 2.83
N ARG A 166 0.82 -8.49 4.16
CA ARG A 166 0.55 -7.43 5.14
C ARG A 166 1.55 -6.26 5.10
N ARG A 167 2.68 -6.40 4.42
CA ARG A 167 3.77 -5.42 4.36
C ARG A 167 3.98 -4.82 2.98
N LEU A 168 3.26 -5.27 1.95
CA LEU A 168 3.36 -4.72 0.61
C LEU A 168 2.50 -3.45 0.53
N PRO A 169 3.10 -2.28 0.19
CA PRO A 169 2.43 -0.99 0.13
C PRO A 169 1.42 -0.94 -0.99
#